data_AF-A0A0S1B402-F1
#
_entry.id   AF-A0A0S1B402-F1
#
_cell.length_a   1.000
_cell.length_b   1.000
_cell.length_c   1.000
_cell.angle_alpha   90.00
_cell.angle_beta   90.00
_cell.angle_gamma   90.00
#
_symmetry.space_group_name_H-M   'P 1'
#
loop_
_entity.id
_entity.type
_entity.pdbx_description
1 polymer ?
#
loop_
_entity_poly.entity_id
_entity_poly.type
_entity_poly.pdbx_seq_one_letter_code
_entity_poly.pdbx_strand_id
1 'polypeptide(L)'
;MPTLFVQLLALSNDAGELASVLSACPDSMLEEVASSPALVGHPAAAHAAGMLRDRREDRARANRHALAVVEALTGAAMPAWPPPVGIAPVANAEDDEPKSPRPG
;
A
#
# COMPACT_ATOMS: atom_id res chain seq x y z
N MET A 1 15.22 27.37 -13.34
CA MET A 1 14.79 28.60 -12.63
C MET A 1 14.21 28.14 -11.29
N PRO A 2 14.74 28.54 -10.13
CA PRO A 2 14.14 28.19 -8.84
C PRO A 2 12.75 28.83 -8.71
N THR A 3 11.78 28.10 -8.16
CA THR A 3 10.43 28.65 -7.92
C THR A 3 10.47 29.81 -6.92
N LEU A 4 9.44 30.66 -6.94
CA LEU A 4 9.28 31.74 -5.96
C LEU A 4 9.33 31.20 -4.53
N PHE A 5 8.82 30.00 -4.29
CA PHE A 5 8.87 29.32 -3.00
C PHE A 5 10.32 29.08 -2.53
N VAL A 6 11.16 28.49 -3.37
CA VAL A 6 12.58 28.27 -3.09
C VAL A 6 13.33 29.58 -2.85
N GLN A 7 13.00 30.63 -3.61
CA GLN A 7 13.61 31.95 -3.45
C GLN A 7 13.23 32.58 -2.09
N LEU A 8 11.97 32.45 -1.67
CA LEU A 8 11.53 32.94 -0.35
C LEU A 8 12.21 32.19 0.79
N LEU A 9 12.38 30.87 0.66
CA LEU A 9 13.10 30.07 1.66
C LEU A 9 14.58 30.48 1.75
N ALA A 10 15.22 30.82 0.63
CA ALA A 10 16.61 31.29 0.61
C ALA A 10 16.80 32.67 1.27
N LEU A 11 15.73 33.45 1.40
CA LEU A 11 15.75 34.76 2.06
C LEU A 11 15.46 34.66 3.56
N SER A 12 14.94 33.52 4.04
CA SER A 12 14.64 33.32 5.46
C SER A 12 15.81 32.66 6.18
N ASN A 13 16.21 33.25 7.31
CA ASN A 13 17.26 32.74 8.19
C ASN A 13 16.71 32.10 9.47
N ASP A 14 15.39 32.11 9.69
CA ASP A 14 14.78 31.54 10.89
C ASP A 14 14.48 30.05 10.68
N ALA A 15 15.29 29.19 11.33
CA ALA A 15 15.14 27.74 11.25
C ALA A 15 13.79 27.24 11.79
N GLY A 16 13.18 27.93 12.77
CA GLY A 16 11.89 27.54 13.34
C GLY A 16 10.73 27.81 12.38
N GLU A 17 10.75 28.99 11.75
CA GLU A 17 9.75 29.35 10.74
C GLU A 17 9.87 28.46 9.49
N LEU A 18 11.11 28.19 9.05
CA LEU A 18 11.39 27.27 7.94
C LEU A 18 10.83 25.86 8.20
N ALA A 19 11.04 25.32 9.40
CA ALA A 19 10.52 24.01 9.77
C ALA A 19 8.98 23.97 9.75
N SER A 20 8.33 25.02 10.28
CA SER A 20 6.87 25.14 10.25
C SER A 20 6.33 25.18 8.82
N VAL A 21 6.94 25.99 7.94
CA VAL A 21 6.51 26.10 6.54
C VAL A 21 6.69 24.76 5.81
N LEU A 22 7.85 24.11 5.95
CA LEU A 22 8.14 22.83 5.30
C LEU A 22 7.26 21.70 5.84
N SER A 23 6.84 21.75 7.10
CA SER A 23 5.94 20.75 7.69
C SER A 23 4.58 20.64 6.97
N ALA A 24 4.08 21.77 6.46
CA ALA A 24 2.82 21.84 5.72
C ALA A 24 2.99 21.49 4.24
N CYS A 25 4.22 21.34 3.74
CA CYS A 25 4.46 21.11 2.32
C CYS A 25 4.21 19.65 1.89
N PRO A 26 3.67 19.45 0.67
CA PRO A 26 3.61 18.15 0.04
C PRO A 26 5.02 17.65 -0.33
N ASP A 27 5.17 16.33 -0.50
CA ASP A 27 6.46 15.69 -0.81
C ASP A 27 7.11 16.26 -2.07
N SER A 28 6.34 16.60 -3.10
CA SER A 28 6.86 17.18 -4.35
C SER A 28 7.56 18.52 -4.13
N MET A 29 7.04 19.37 -3.23
CA MET A 29 7.68 20.63 -2.88
C MET A 29 8.92 20.41 -2.01
N LEU A 30 8.88 19.44 -1.10
CA LEU A 30 10.06 19.07 -0.31
C LEU A 30 11.18 18.52 -1.20
N GLU A 31 10.84 17.75 -2.23
CA GLU A 31 11.82 17.23 -3.20
C GLU A 31 12.44 18.37 -4.01
N GLU A 32 11.66 19.37 -4.42
CA GLU A 32 12.17 20.56 -5.07
C GLU A 32 13.13 21.35 -4.17
N VAL A 33 12.76 21.56 -2.90
CA VAL A 33 13.61 22.27 -1.92
C VAL A 33 14.91 21.52 -1.66
N ALA A 34 14.84 20.20 -1.44
CA ALA A 34 16.01 19.36 -1.16
C ALA A 34 16.95 19.22 -2.37
N SER A 35 16.42 19.25 -3.59
CA SER A 35 17.20 19.17 -4.83
C SER A 35 17.62 20.55 -5.38
N SER A 36 17.17 21.64 -4.76
CA SER A 36 17.43 22.98 -5.25
C SER A 36 18.91 23.36 -5.11
N PRO A 37 19.59 23.70 -6.22
CA PRO A 37 20.97 24.16 -6.17
C PRO A 37 21.13 25.50 -5.43
N ALA A 38 20.06 26.30 -5.35
CA ALA A 38 20.07 27.59 -4.65
C ALA A 38 20.10 27.44 -3.12
N LEU A 39 19.81 26.25 -2.60
CA LEU A 39 19.74 25.97 -1.17
C LEU A 39 20.84 25.00 -0.71
N VAL A 40 21.87 24.79 -1.54
CA VAL A 40 23.04 23.97 -1.16
C VAL A 40 23.73 24.61 0.04
N GLY A 41 23.78 23.87 1.15
CA GLY A 41 24.31 24.37 2.43
C GLY A 41 23.30 25.16 3.27
N HIS A 42 22.06 25.35 2.80
CA HIS A 42 21.00 26.00 3.55
C HIS A 42 20.28 25.00 4.48
N PRO A 43 19.91 25.39 5.71
CA PRO A 43 19.22 24.50 6.65
C PRO A 43 17.89 23.97 6.10
N ALA A 44 17.18 24.75 5.28
CA ALA A 44 15.93 24.34 4.65
C ALA A 44 16.08 23.08 3.78
N ALA A 45 17.17 22.96 3.00
CA ALA A 45 17.38 21.80 2.14
C ALA A 45 17.69 20.54 2.96
N ALA A 46 18.53 20.66 3.99
CA ALA A 46 18.83 19.55 4.90
C ALA A 46 17.58 19.09 5.66
N HIS A 47 16.76 20.03 6.13
CA HIS A 47 15.52 19.73 6.85
C HIS A 47 14.49 19.05 5.93
N ALA A 48 14.28 19.57 4.72
CA ALA A 48 13.38 18.97 3.74
C ALA A 48 13.82 17.54 3.36
N ALA A 49 15.13 17.30 3.21
CA ALA A 49 15.67 15.96 2.95
C ALA A 49 15.43 14.99 4.12
N GLY A 50 15.59 15.46 5.36
CA GLY A 50 15.26 14.67 6.56
C GLY A 50 13.79 14.29 6.60
N MET A 51 12.90 15.26 6.41
CA MET A 51 11.45 15.01 6.39
C MET A 51 11.04 13.99 5.31
N LEU A 52 11.60 14.09 4.10
CA LEU A 52 11.33 13.12 3.03
C LEU A 52 11.77 11.71 3.41
N ARG A 53 12.93 11.58 4.08
CA ARG A 53 13.42 10.29 4.56
C ARG A 53 12.47 9.70 5.59
N ASP A 54 12.04 10.49 6.57
CA ASP A 54 11.14 10.04 7.64
C ASP A 54 9.78 9.61 7.06
N ARG A 55 9.19 10.42 6.16
CA ARG A 55 7.93 10.08 5.47
C ARG A 55 8.04 8.78 4.66
N ARG A 56 9.17 8.55 4.00
CA ARG A 56 9.42 7.30 3.24
C ARG A 56 9.55 6.10 4.17
N GLU A 57 10.21 6.26 5.32
CA GLU A 57 10.34 5.21 6.33
C GLU A 57 8.98 4.86 6.96
N ASP A 58 8.18 5.85 7.31
CA ASP A 58 6.83 5.66 7.84
C ASP A 58 5.94 4.93 6.83
N ARG A 59 6.01 5.30 5.54
CA ARG A 59 5.27 4.60 4.48
C ARG A 59 5.74 3.15 4.33
N ALA A 60 7.04 2.90 4.38
CA ALA A 60 7.58 1.54 4.33
C ALA A 60 7.12 0.71 5.53
N ARG A 61 7.08 1.32 6.73
CA ARG A 61 6.57 0.68 7.95
C ARG A 61 5.08 0.37 7.85
N ALA A 62 4.27 1.32 7.38
CA ALA A 62 2.84 1.12 7.14
C ALA A 62 2.59 -0.02 6.13
N ASN A 63 3.36 -0.08 5.03
CA ASN A 63 3.27 -1.19 4.07
C ASN A 63 3.62 -2.55 4.69
N ARG A 64 4.68 -2.63 5.51
CA ARG A 64 5.02 -3.88 6.23
C ARG A 64 3.88 -4.32 7.16
N HIS A 65 3.27 -3.38 7.88
CA HIS A 65 2.12 -3.69 8.72
C HIS A 65 0.91 -4.14 7.90
N ALA A 66 0.60 -3.48 6.78
CA ALA A 66 -0.48 -3.89 5.90
C ALA A 66 -0.27 -5.30 5.33
N LEU A 67 0.96 -5.63 4.90
CA LEU A 67 1.31 -6.98 4.43
C LEU A 67 1.16 -8.03 5.55
N ALA A 68 1.63 -7.73 6.76
CA ALA A 68 1.48 -8.63 7.90
C ALA A 68 0.01 -8.86 8.27
N VAL A 69 -0.85 -7.84 8.17
CA VAL A 69 -2.30 -7.99 8.38
C VAL A 69 -2.93 -8.85 7.29
N VAL A 70 -2.55 -8.64 6.03
CA VAL A 70 -3.03 -9.47 4.92
C VAL A 70 -2.60 -10.93 5.12
N GLU A 71 -1.35 -11.19 5.48
CA GLU A 71 -0.84 -12.53 5.77
C GLU A 71 -1.53 -13.18 6.98
N ALA A 72 -1.77 -12.43 8.05
CA ALA A 72 -2.53 -12.94 9.19
C ALA A 72 -3.97 -13.29 8.82
N LEU A 73 -4.63 -12.48 7.98
CA LEU A 73 -5.99 -12.75 7.51
C LEU A 73 -6.04 -13.95 6.54
N THR A 74 -5.07 -14.11 5.64
CA THR A 74 -5.02 -15.26 4.72
C THR A 74 -4.56 -16.55 5.41
N GLY A 75 -3.65 -16.47 6.38
CA GLY A 75 -3.26 -17.58 7.24
C GLY A 75 -4.39 -18.04 8.17
N ALA A 76 -5.21 -17.11 8.67
CA ALA A 76 -6.42 -17.42 9.45
C ALA A 76 -7.59 -17.92 8.57
N ALA A 77 -7.57 -17.66 7.26
CA ALA A 77 -8.61 -18.09 6.32
C ALA A 77 -8.50 -19.56 5.86
N MET A 78 -7.52 -20.34 6.36
CA MET A 78 -7.49 -21.79 6.18
C MET A 78 -7.56 -22.57 7.51
N PRO A 79 -8.74 -22.70 8.13
CA PRO A 79 -9.14 -24.02 8.57
C PRO A 79 -9.40 -24.87 7.31
N ALA A 80 -8.70 -26.00 7.20
CA ALA A 80 -8.87 -26.96 6.12
C ALA A 80 -10.37 -27.24 5.84
N TRP A 81 -10.82 -26.90 4.64
CA TRP A 81 -12.14 -27.25 4.11
C TRP A 81 -11.93 -27.67 2.65
N PRO A 82 -12.24 -28.93 2.31
CA PRO A 82 -13.62 -29.32 2.04
C PRO A 82 -14.24 -30.07 3.22
N PRO A 83 -15.58 -30.12 3.36
CA PRO A 83 -16.19 -30.98 4.36
C PRO A 83 -16.00 -32.45 3.94
N PRO A 84 -15.67 -33.35 4.88
CA PRO A 84 -15.79 -34.77 4.63
C PRO A 84 -17.26 -35.14 4.77
N VAL A 85 -18.03 -35.04 3.69
CA VAL A 85 -19.28 -35.79 3.59
C VAL A 85 -19.06 -36.83 2.52
N GLY A 86 -18.79 -38.05 2.98
CA GLY A 86 -18.79 -39.23 2.14
C GLY A 86 -20.16 -39.36 1.48
N ILE A 87 -20.22 -38.98 0.20
CA ILE A 87 -21.24 -39.51 -0.69
C ILE A 87 -20.66 -40.84 -1.13
N ALA A 88 -21.15 -41.92 -0.53
CA ALA A 88 -20.90 -43.27 -1.00
C ALA A 88 -21.15 -43.32 -2.52
N PRO A 89 -20.32 -44.02 -3.31
CA PRO A 89 -20.69 -44.30 -4.69
C PRO A 89 -22.02 -45.05 -4.65
N VAL A 90 -23.07 -44.47 -5.24
CA VAL A 90 -24.28 -45.22 -5.58
C VAL A 90 -23.85 -46.25 -6.60
N ALA A 91 -23.55 -47.45 -6.10
CA ALA A 91 -23.71 -48.67 -6.87
C ALA A 91 -25.20 -49.02 -6.85
N ASN A 92 -25.74 -49.29 -8.04
CA ASN A 92 -27.07 -49.79 -8.42
C ASN A 92 -27.75 -48.81 -9.39
N ALA A 93 -28.13 -49.18 -10.61
CA ALA A 93 -28.18 -50.48 -11.24
C ALA A 93 -27.99 -50.32 -12.75
N GLU A 94 -27.38 -51.34 -13.34
CA GLU A 94 -27.48 -51.65 -14.77
C GLU A 94 -28.95 -51.69 -15.22
N ASP A 95 -29.14 -51.41 -16.51
CA ASP A 95 -30.21 -51.85 -17.40
C ASP A 95 -31.59 -52.19 -16.81
N ASP A 96 -32.63 -51.47 -17.25
CA ASP A 96 -33.67 -52.14 -18.05
C ASP A 96 -34.57 -51.11 -18.76
N GLU A 97 -34.67 -51.29 -20.07
CA GLU A 97 -35.52 -50.58 -21.02
C GLU A 97 -36.98 -51.07 -20.88
N PRO A 98 -37.97 -50.26 -20.47
CA PRO A 98 -39.35 -50.71 -20.56
C PRO A 98 -39.89 -50.49 -21.98
N LYS A 99 -39.74 -51.53 -22.80
CA LYS A 99 -40.47 -51.75 -24.04
C LYS A 99 -41.98 -51.77 -23.75
N SER A 100 -42.69 -50.70 -24.06
CA SER A 100 -44.17 -50.65 -23.96
C SER A 100 -44.82 -51.67 -24.90
N PRO A 101 -45.67 -52.58 -24.40
CA PRO A 101 -46.53 -53.40 -25.23
C PRO A 101 -47.81 -52.64 -25.61
N ARG A 102 -48.21 -52.76 -26.89
CA ARG A 102 -49.55 -52.37 -27.37
C ARG A 102 -50.63 -53.24 -26.70
N PRO A 103 -51.81 -52.66 -26.48
CA PRO A 103 -53.08 -53.25 -26.89
C PRO A 103 -53.72 -52.33 -27.95
N GLY A 104 -54.23 -52.84 -29.07
CA GLY A 104 -55.48 -53.60 -29.15
C GLY A 104 -56.46 -52.74 -29.93
#